data_AF-A0A2D5ZTU6-F1
#
_entry.id   AF-A0A2D5ZTU6-F1
#
_cell.length_a   1.000
_cell.length_b   1.000
_cell.length_c   1.000
_cell.angle_alpha   90.00
_cell.angle_beta   90.00
_cell.angle_gamma   90.00
#
_symmetry.space_group_name_H-M   'P 1'
#
loop_
_entity.id
_entity.type
_entity.pdbx_description
1 polymer ?
#
loop_
_entity_poly.entity_id
_entity_poly.type
_entity_poly.pdbx_seq_one_letter_code
_entity_poly.pdbx_strand_id
1 'polypeptide(L)'
;MKHQPLNNQQGQMAVESILIMAVLVIIFTQVVQPLVSDQIGQIVSRPWVHIQGMVETGIWEPIGEARIKHPNNYHRHVSTNPGG
;
A
#
# COMPACT_ATOMS: atom_id res chain seq x y z
N MET A 1 -2.91 -61.26 18.94
CA MET A 1 -3.83 -60.98 17.82
C MET A 1 -3.50 -59.58 17.30
N LYS A 2 -3.14 -59.45 16.02
CA LYS A 2 -2.63 -58.18 15.43
C LYS A 2 -3.81 -57.49 14.73
N HIS A 3 -4.30 -56.37 15.26
CA HIS A 3 -5.40 -55.61 14.65
C HIS A 3 -4.90 -54.97 13.35
N GLN A 4 -5.48 -55.37 12.21
CA GLN A 4 -5.27 -54.68 10.94
C GLN A 4 -6.22 -53.48 10.90
N PRO A 5 -5.73 -52.24 10.71
CA PRO A 5 -6.60 -51.09 10.59
C PRO A 5 -7.39 -51.16 9.28
N LEU A 6 -8.71 -51.03 9.36
CA LEU A 6 -9.61 -50.85 8.22
C LEU A 6 -9.24 -49.54 7.52
N ASN A 7 -8.54 -49.67 6.40
CA ASN A 7 -8.00 -48.54 5.65
C ASN A 7 -9.09 -48.00 4.69
N ASN A 8 -9.88 -47.04 5.15
CA ASN A 8 -10.94 -46.40 4.36
C ASN A 8 -10.38 -45.27 3.47
N GLN A 9 -9.69 -45.64 2.39
CA GLN A 9 -8.91 -44.71 1.57
C GLN A 9 -9.76 -43.80 0.67
N GLN A 10 -10.97 -44.22 0.27
CA GLN A 10 -11.78 -43.46 -0.69
C GLN A 10 -12.41 -42.21 -0.06
N GLY A 11 -12.85 -42.30 1.20
CA GLY A 11 -13.36 -41.13 1.94
C GLY A 11 -12.26 -40.18 2.39
N GLN A 12 -11.08 -40.71 2.70
CA GLN A 12 -9.94 -39.93 3.18
C GLN A 12 -9.41 -38.98 2.10
N MET A 13 -9.32 -39.42 0.85
CA MET A 13 -8.88 -38.57 -0.27
C MET A 13 -9.81 -37.36 -0.48
N ALA A 14 -11.13 -37.57 -0.38
CA ALA A 14 -12.10 -36.49 -0.51
C ALA A 14 -11.92 -35.45 0.60
N VAL A 15 -11.79 -35.90 1.85
CA VAL A 15 -11.57 -35.01 3.01
C VAL A 15 -10.25 -34.26 2.91
N GLU A 16 -9.17 -34.92 2.50
CA GLU A 16 -7.85 -34.30 2.31
C GLU A 16 -7.88 -33.24 1.20
N SER A 17 -8.59 -33.50 0.09
CA SER A 17 -8.72 -32.52 -1.00
C SER A 17 -9.45 -31.25 -0.56
N ILE A 18 -10.50 -31.37 0.26
CA ILE A 18 -11.26 -30.24 0.80
C ILE A 18 -10.38 -29.45 1.79
N LEU A 19 -9.61 -30.15 2.61
CA LEU A 19 -8.68 -29.53 3.56
C LEU A 19 -7.61 -28.71 2.82
N ILE A 20 -7.00 -29.28 1.78
CA ILE A 20 -6.00 -28.59 0.95
C ILE A 20 -6.63 -27.37 0.27
N MET A 21 -7.83 -27.50 -0.29
CA MET A 21 -8.54 -26.39 -0.92
C MET A 21 -8.82 -25.26 0.07
N ALA A 22 -9.30 -25.58 1.28
CA ALA A 22 -9.56 -24.58 2.32
C ALA A 22 -8.29 -23.83 2.72
N VAL A 23 -7.17 -24.54 2.89
CA VAL A 23 -5.86 -23.94 3.19
C VAL A 23 -5.42 -22.99 2.06
N LEU A 24 -5.57 -23.40 0.79
CA LEU A 24 -5.22 -22.56 -0.35
C LEU A 24 -6.06 -21.29 -0.44
N VAL A 25 -7.36 -21.35 -0.14
CA VAL A 25 -8.23 -20.16 -0.11
C VAL A 25 -7.80 -19.18 0.98
N ILE A 26 -7.42 -19.69 2.17
CA ILE A 26 -6.91 -18.84 3.26
C ILE A 26 -5.62 -18.13 2.84
N ILE A 27 -4.67 -18.86 2.25
CA ILE A 27 -3.41 -18.26 1.77
C ILE A 27 -3.69 -17.23 0.66
N PHE A 28 -4.56 -17.57 -0.29
CA PHE A 28 -4.89 -16.69 -1.42
C PHE A 28 -5.51 -15.37 -0.95
N THR A 29 -6.47 -15.43 -0.04
CA THR A 29 -7.12 -14.21 0.50
C THR A 29 -6.14 -13.31 1.24
N GLN A 30 -5.21 -13.88 2.01
CA GLN A 30 -4.16 -13.10 2.70
C GLN A 30 -3.18 -12.42 1.74
N VAL A 31 -2.91 -13.02 0.57
CA VAL A 31 -2.00 -12.44 -0.43
C VAL A 31 -2.69 -11.37 -1.29
N VAL A 32 -3.97 -11.57 -1.63
CA VAL A 32 -4.70 -10.65 -2.52
C VAL A 32 -5.14 -9.37 -1.81
N GLN A 33 -5.54 -9.45 -0.53
CA GLN A 33 -5.98 -8.27 0.24
C GLN A 33 -4.97 -7.11 0.26
N PRO A 34 -3.68 -7.31 0.56
CA PRO A 34 -2.71 -6.20 0.62
C PRO A 34 -2.35 -5.62 -0.76
N LEU A 35 -2.52 -6.38 -1.84
CA LEU A 35 -2.24 -5.90 -3.20
C LEU A 35 -3.29 -4.89 -3.68
N VAL A 36 -4.55 -5.09 -3.29
CA VAL A 36 -5.66 -4.23 -3.72
C VAL A 36 -5.74 -2.94 -2.90
N SER A 37 -5.42 -2.98 -1.60
CA SER A 37 -5.59 -1.81 -0.72
C SER A 37 -4.52 -0.74 -0.91
N ASP A 38 -3.24 -1.14 -1.02
CA ASP A 38 -2.14 -0.19 -0.83
C ASP A 38 -1.52 0.30 -2.14
N GLN A 39 -1.55 -0.51 -3.20
CA GLN A 39 -0.82 -0.19 -4.43
C GLN A 39 -1.64 0.66 -5.40
N ILE A 40 -2.94 0.40 -5.54
CA ILE A 40 -3.80 1.16 -6.46
C ILE A 40 -3.96 2.61 -5.97
N GLY A 41 -4.14 2.80 -4.66
CA GLY A 41 -4.22 4.13 -4.06
C GLY A 41 -2.94 4.95 -4.24
N GLN A 42 -1.76 4.33 -4.15
CA GLN A 42 -0.47 5.00 -4.33
C GLN A 42 -0.17 5.35 -5.79
N ILE A 43 -0.57 4.50 -6.75
CA ILE A 43 -0.38 4.77 -8.18
C ILE A 43 -1.19 6.00 -8.61
N VAL A 44 -2.40 6.15 -8.09
CA VAL A 44 -3.27 7.29 -8.44
C VAL A 44 -2.93 8.54 -7.62
N SER A 45 -2.59 8.42 -6.33
CA SER A 45 -2.36 9.59 -5.46
C SER A 45 -1.02 10.31 -5.70
N ARG A 46 0.05 9.60 -6.07
CA ARG A 46 1.39 10.18 -6.21
C ARG A 46 1.51 11.30 -7.26
N PRO A 47 0.90 11.20 -8.46
CA PRO A 47 0.90 12.28 -9.43
C PRO A 47 0.15 13.53 -8.94
N TRP A 48 -0.98 13.37 -8.25
CA TRP A 48 -1.77 14.51 -7.76
C TRP A 48 -1.01 15.39 -6.78
N VAL A 49 -0.15 14.80 -5.94
CA VAL A 49 0.70 15.55 -4.99
C VAL A 49 1.72 16.44 -5.71
N HIS A 50 2.25 15.99 -6.85
CA HIS A 50 3.18 16.77 -7.68
C HIS A 50 2.44 17.84 -8.50
N ILE A 51 1.26 17.52 -9.02
CA ILE A 51 0.40 18.48 -9.72
C ILE A 51 0.02 19.63 -8.77
N GLN A 52 -0.33 19.33 -7.52
CA GLN A 52 -0.65 20.35 -6.53
C GLN A 52 0.55 21.29 -6.29
N GLY A 53 1.77 20.76 -6.17
CA GLY A 53 2.98 21.56 -6.06
C GLY A 53 3.18 22.46 -7.29
N MET A 54 2.94 21.94 -8.49
CA MET A 54 3.03 22.72 -9.73
C MET A 54 1.97 23.82 -9.81
N VAL A 55 0.74 23.56 -9.41
CA VAL A 55 -0.35 24.54 -9.43
C VAL A 55 -0.09 25.68 -8.44
N GLU A 56 0.39 25.36 -7.23
CA GLU A 56 0.62 26.36 -6.18
C GLU A 56 1.93 27.14 -6.36
N THR A 57 2.98 26.49 -6.85
CA THR A 57 4.35 27.05 -6.80
C THR A 57 5.05 27.11 -8.15
N GLY A 58 4.47 26.51 -9.19
CA GLY A 58 5.09 26.36 -10.51
C GLY A 58 6.16 25.26 -10.58
N ILE A 59 6.40 24.52 -9.50
CA ILE A 59 7.48 23.54 -9.39
C ILE A 59 6.92 22.13 -9.36
N TRP A 60 7.48 21.24 -10.20
CA TRP A 60 7.07 19.84 -10.29
C TRP A 60 7.66 18.98 -9.18
N GLU A 61 7.26 19.26 -7.95
CA GLU A 61 7.68 18.54 -6.75
C GLU A 61 6.50 18.41 -5.77
N PRO A 62 6.56 17.51 -4.78
CA PRO A 62 5.57 17.48 -3.72
C PRO A 62 5.46 18.84 -3.02
N ILE A 63 4.24 19.24 -2.67
CA ILE A 63 3.92 20.56 -2.11
C ILE A 63 4.85 21.03 -0.97
N GLY A 64 5.30 20.13 -0.10
CA GLY A 64 6.20 20.48 1.00
C GLY A 64 7.56 21.01 0.51
N GLU A 65 8.13 20.36 -0.50
CA GLU A 65 9.41 20.74 -1.11
C GLU A 65 9.22 21.92 -2.08
N ALA A 66 8.14 21.89 -2.85
CA ALA A 66 7.78 22.92 -3.81
C ALA A 66 7.57 24.29 -3.12
N ARG A 67 6.97 24.31 -1.93
CA ARG A 67 6.82 25.54 -1.13
C ARG A 67 8.15 26.13 -0.70
N ILE A 68 9.13 25.31 -0.32
CA ILE A 68 10.45 25.82 0.08
C ILE A 68 11.16 26.46 -1.12
N LYS A 69 11.09 25.79 -2.28
CA LYS A 69 11.72 26.24 -3.53
C LYS A 69 10.92 27.28 -4.30
N HIS A 70 9.76 27.71 -3.78
CA HIS A 70 8.90 28.68 -4.47
C HIS A 70 9.69 29.93 -4.89
N PRO A 71 9.60 30.43 -6.14
CA PRO A 71 10.41 31.55 -6.62
C PRO A 71 10.37 32.81 -5.74
N ASN A 72 9.21 33.10 -5.18
CA ASN A 72 8.98 34.20 -4.24
C ASN A 72 9.73 34.07 -2.89
N ASN A 73 10.28 32.89 -2.55
CA ASN A 73 11.02 32.69 -1.30
C ASN A 73 12.51 33.04 -1.44
N TYR A 74 13.10 33.00 -2.65
CA TYR A 74 14.53 33.25 -2.83
C TYR A 74 14.97 34.67 -2.45
N HIS A 75 14.07 35.65 -2.53
CA HIS A 75 14.36 37.06 -2.25
C HIS A 75 13.51 37.61 -1.11
N ARG A 76 12.93 36.74 -0.27
CA ARG A 76 12.10 37.18 0.84
C ARG A 76 12.97 37.75 1.95
N HIS A 77 13.01 39.08 2.04
CA HIS A 77 13.66 39.76 3.16
C HIS A 77 12.81 39.59 4.42
N VAL A 78 13.36 38.99 5.47
CA VAL A 78 12.72 38.94 6.78
C VAL A 78 13.05 40.25 7.50
N SER A 79 12.10 41.17 7.57
CA SER A 79 12.25 42.35 8.43
C SER A 79 11.98 41.92 9.88
N THR A 80 13.04 41.68 10.65
CA THR A 80 12.93 41.58 12.11
C THR A 80 12.76 43.00 12.65
N ASN A 81 11.62 43.30 13.27
CA ASN A 81 11.48 44.53 14.06
C ASN A 81 12.31 44.37 15.35
N PRO A 82 13.36 45.19 15.59
CA PRO A 82 14.17 45.07 16.79
C PRO A 82 13.55 45.76 18.02
N GLY A 83 12.28 46.20 17.98
CA GLY A 83 11.62 46.85 19.12
C GLY A 83 10.14 46.49 19.25
N GLY A 84 9.82 45.68 20.25
CA GLY A 84 8.47 45.35 20.71
C GLY A 84 8.54 44.45 21.93
#